data_AF-A0A7S4E7C8-F1
#
_entry.id   AF-A0A7S4E7C8-F1
#
_cell.length_a   1.000
_cell.length_b   1.000
_cell.length_c   1.000
_cell.angle_alpha   90.00
_cell.angle_beta   90.00
_cell.angle_gamma   90.00
#
_symmetry.space_group_name_H-M   'P 1'
#
loop_
_entity.id
_entity.type
_entity.pdbx_description
1 polymer ?
#
loop_
_entity_poly.entity_id
_entity_poly.type
_entity_poly.pdbx_seq_one_letter_code
_entity_poly.pdbx_strand_id
1 'polypeptide(L)'
;MAAHDLATALSATTLDEDANPLRALPEGVLGLSLEKLHARDIAALRESAKDVITANDVPLLCRQIGGSRYDGVVRALARSKMTSPSKNRRTTTETRNDAGEALASLRVAELEKIADGCATATEPRDDDVVRGYWLSKNWAQHLRRYYEQSRAKLLSPSQKGTPQRRRSRSNSGEALPPWPDANAEILCEHGFLCPRACARPGSKRVLVSRETWRAIQGRFPLSTKFKASTAAECLECLQCVQDRKEARALVKQQQDDERLERLREVDECAAHWWAKPKKPLQAALQRRSSPSSLLRGLLPKERARKGFPGASARLSPGAYRLVPRAWLKKWRRSLAVSGAERPGPPTTSDCLCHAHGLPVIPAHVTAWLRGESADLLPHHSQATDFDCEIVTLDEWRAINALFPVDYAIAFDVDGNGDVRWATEPCAQCDDGRRGEAFDVTFRARDYKRMGRCRPDRGA
;
A
#
# COMPACT_ATOMS: atom_id res chain seq x y z
N MET A 1 15.55 26.74 -43.43
CA MET A 1 14.76 26.32 -44.61
C MET A 1 13.53 27.18 -44.68
N ALA A 2 13.27 27.79 -45.84
CA ALA A 2 12.01 28.50 -46.06
C ALA A 2 10.88 27.46 -46.16
N ALA A 3 9.65 27.82 -45.81
CA ALA A 3 8.49 26.91 -45.89
C ALA A 3 8.32 26.27 -47.28
N HIS A 4 8.81 26.96 -48.32
CA HIS A 4 8.86 26.47 -49.70
C HIS A 4 9.77 25.23 -49.86
N ASP A 5 10.92 25.16 -49.17
CA ASP A 5 11.88 24.06 -49.32
C ASP A 5 11.34 22.75 -48.72
N LEU A 6 10.55 22.86 -47.65
CA LEU A 6 9.91 21.72 -46.98
C LEU A 6 8.75 21.16 -47.84
N ALA A 7 7.97 22.03 -48.48
CA ALA A 7 6.91 21.62 -49.40
C ALA A 7 7.49 20.92 -50.63
N THR A 8 8.58 21.43 -51.21
CA THR A 8 9.27 20.81 -52.35
C THR A 8 9.88 19.44 -52.00
N ALA A 9 10.41 19.28 -50.78
CA ALA A 9 10.93 17.99 -50.32
C ALA A 9 9.82 16.93 -50.15
N LEU A 10 8.63 17.33 -49.70
CA LEU A 10 7.47 16.43 -49.54
C LEU A 10 6.81 16.07 -50.88
N SER A 11 6.87 16.95 -51.89
CA SER A 11 6.37 16.66 -53.24
C SER A 11 7.29 15.74 -54.05
N ALA A 12 8.57 15.61 -53.69
CA ALA A 12 9.52 14.75 -54.41
C ALA A 12 9.46 13.27 -54.00
N THR A 13 8.73 12.92 -52.92
CA THR A 13 8.67 11.55 -52.36
C THR A 13 7.50 10.70 -52.88
N THR A 14 6.74 11.13 -53.90
CA THR A 14 5.50 10.47 -54.33
C THR A 14 5.66 9.50 -55.51
N LEU A 15 6.63 8.57 -55.47
CA LEU A 15 6.74 7.52 -56.50
C LEU A 15 6.87 6.09 -55.94
N ASP A 16 6.46 5.87 -54.69
CA ASP A 16 6.40 4.51 -54.13
C ASP A 16 5.14 4.37 -53.25
N GLU A 17 4.13 3.63 -53.73
CA GLU A 17 2.80 3.55 -53.07
C GLU A 17 2.84 2.83 -51.71
N ASP A 18 3.96 2.19 -51.35
CA ASP A 18 4.10 1.45 -50.09
C ASP A 18 5.08 2.12 -49.08
N ALA A 19 5.69 3.25 -49.41
CA ALA A 19 6.64 3.94 -48.53
C ALA A 19 5.98 5.11 -47.78
N ASN A 20 5.92 5.02 -46.44
CA ASN A 20 5.48 6.15 -45.60
C ASN A 20 6.53 7.30 -45.69
N PRO A 21 6.20 8.44 -46.32
CA PRO A 21 7.16 9.50 -46.63
C PRO A 21 7.77 10.16 -45.38
N LEU A 22 7.16 9.95 -44.21
CA LEU A 22 7.63 10.49 -42.93
C LEU A 22 8.80 9.71 -42.32
N ARG A 23 9.14 8.52 -42.84
CA ARG A 23 10.29 7.72 -42.37
C ARG A 23 11.61 8.00 -43.10
N ALA A 24 11.58 8.73 -44.22
CA ALA A 24 12.76 8.96 -45.06
C ALA A 24 13.47 10.30 -44.78
N LEU A 25 13.07 11.06 -43.75
CA LEU A 25 13.73 12.33 -43.43
C LEU A 25 15.00 12.09 -42.59
N PRO A 26 16.17 12.58 -43.01
CA PRO A 26 17.39 12.47 -42.22
C PRO A 26 17.26 13.24 -40.89
N GLU A 27 17.79 12.67 -39.82
CA GLU A 27 17.67 13.16 -38.43
C GLU A 27 18.10 14.63 -38.22
N GLY A 28 18.84 15.22 -39.17
CA GLY A 28 19.26 16.62 -39.14
C GLY A 28 18.18 17.68 -39.44
N VAL A 29 17.00 17.30 -39.98
CA VAL A 29 15.95 18.27 -40.36
C VAL A 29 15.05 18.68 -39.19
N LEU A 30 15.07 17.94 -38.08
CA LEU A 30 14.19 18.16 -36.92
C LEU A 30 14.72 19.20 -35.90
N GLY A 31 15.80 19.91 -36.23
CA GLY A 31 16.44 20.92 -35.38
C GLY A 31 15.87 22.34 -35.47
N LEU A 32 14.64 22.56 -35.95
CA LEU A 32 14.03 23.89 -35.97
C LEU A 32 13.26 24.17 -34.68
N SER A 33 13.75 25.13 -33.89
CA SER A 33 13.00 25.69 -32.75
C SER A 33 11.66 26.25 -33.22
N LEU A 34 10.57 25.64 -32.76
CA LEU A 34 9.18 25.99 -33.07
C LEU A 34 8.74 27.34 -32.49
N GLU A 35 9.62 28.05 -31.77
CA GLU A 35 9.33 29.35 -31.15
C GLU A 35 9.19 30.51 -32.17
N LYS A 36 9.52 30.29 -33.45
CA LYS A 36 9.52 31.33 -34.49
C LYS A 36 8.44 31.20 -35.57
N LEU A 37 7.57 30.19 -35.51
CA LEU A 37 6.48 30.05 -36.47
C LEU A 37 5.36 31.05 -36.17
N HIS A 38 5.21 32.06 -37.04
CA HIS A 38 4.12 33.03 -36.93
C HIS A 38 2.79 32.37 -37.34
N ALA A 39 1.66 32.90 -36.85
CA ALA A 39 0.33 32.41 -37.19
C ALA A 39 0.05 32.33 -38.71
N ARG A 40 0.79 33.12 -39.50
CA ARG A 40 0.73 33.14 -40.97
C ARG A 40 1.35 31.89 -41.60
N ASP A 41 2.39 31.33 -41.00
CA ASP A 41 3.09 30.14 -41.48
C ASP A 41 2.28 28.86 -41.18
N ILE A 42 1.57 28.84 -40.06
CA ILE A 42 0.63 27.77 -39.69
C ILE A 42 -0.58 27.75 -40.63
N ALA A 43 -1.06 28.92 -41.06
CA ALA A 43 -2.13 29.03 -42.05
C ALA A 43 -1.69 28.57 -43.44
N ALA A 44 -0.46 28.92 -43.86
CA ALA A 44 0.11 28.45 -45.12
C ALA A 44 0.32 26.92 -45.13
N LEU A 45 0.86 26.35 -44.04
CA LEU A 45 1.00 24.89 -43.87
C LEU A 45 -0.36 24.16 -43.89
N ARG A 46 -1.41 24.75 -43.31
CA ARG A 46 -2.77 24.22 -43.39
C ARG A 46 -3.32 24.24 -44.81
N GLU A 47 -3.01 25.28 -45.58
CA GLU A 47 -3.50 25.40 -46.95
C GLU A 47 -2.78 24.44 -47.90
N SER A 48 -1.48 24.23 -47.70
CA SER A 48 -0.68 23.27 -48.49
C SER A 48 -0.93 21.80 -48.14
N ALA A 49 -1.43 21.50 -46.94
CA ALA A 49 -1.67 20.13 -46.47
C ALA A 49 -3.13 19.65 -46.63
N LYS A 50 -4.01 20.46 -47.22
CA LYS A 50 -5.44 20.13 -47.40
C LYS A 50 -5.70 18.87 -48.23
N ASP A 51 -4.75 18.49 -49.08
CA ASP A 51 -4.93 17.36 -50.01
C ASP A 51 -4.24 16.07 -49.56
N VAL A 52 -3.51 16.05 -48.43
CA VAL A 52 -2.65 14.91 -48.04
C VAL A 52 -2.96 14.32 -46.66
N ILE A 53 -3.74 14.99 -45.80
CA ILE A 53 -3.98 14.53 -44.42
C ILE A 53 -5.42 14.03 -44.26
N THR A 54 -5.58 12.73 -44.05
CA THR A 54 -6.89 12.13 -43.75
C THR A 54 -7.19 12.21 -42.25
N ALA A 55 -8.47 12.06 -41.88
CA ALA A 55 -8.92 12.09 -40.48
C ALA A 55 -8.22 11.06 -39.56
N ASN A 56 -7.56 10.04 -40.14
CA ASN A 56 -6.84 9.01 -39.41
C ASN A 56 -5.40 9.40 -39.02
N ASP A 57 -4.86 10.50 -39.56
CA ASP A 57 -3.47 10.92 -39.35
C ASP A 57 -3.32 11.88 -38.15
N VAL A 58 -4.44 12.45 -37.68
CA VAL A 58 -4.51 13.42 -36.58
C VAL A 58 -4.05 12.83 -35.23
N PRO A 59 -4.37 11.57 -34.86
CA PRO A 59 -3.90 10.99 -33.59
C PRO A 59 -2.39 10.73 -33.55
N LEU A 60 -1.76 10.45 -34.70
CA LEU A 60 -0.31 10.22 -34.80
C LEU A 60 0.47 11.52 -34.66
N LEU A 61 -0.01 12.61 -35.28
CA LEU A 61 0.52 13.96 -35.11
C LEU A 61 0.39 14.45 -33.65
N CYS A 62 -0.71 14.13 -32.98
CA CYS A 62 -0.90 14.44 -31.55
C CYS A 62 0.08 13.70 -30.64
N ARG A 63 0.54 12.50 -31.02
CA ARG A 63 1.50 11.69 -30.25
C ARG A 63 2.92 12.26 -30.30
N GLN A 64 3.31 12.91 -31.40
CA GLN A 64 4.63 13.53 -31.58
C GLN A 64 4.81 14.87 -30.85
N ILE A 65 3.71 15.59 -30.53
CA ILE A 65 3.79 16.97 -30.01
C ILE A 65 3.89 17.03 -28.46
N GLY A 66 3.73 15.89 -27.77
CA GLY A 66 3.83 15.82 -26.31
C GLY A 66 2.63 16.47 -25.59
N GLY A 67 1.91 15.67 -24.81
CA GLY A 67 0.59 15.99 -24.26
C GLY A 67 0.47 17.23 -23.35
N SER A 68 1.57 17.89 -22.96
CA SER A 68 1.52 19.09 -22.10
C SER A 68 1.20 20.39 -22.85
N ARG A 69 1.29 20.41 -24.19
CA ARG A 69 1.13 21.66 -24.99
C ARG A 69 -0.29 21.88 -25.53
N TYR A 70 -1.17 20.88 -25.45
CA TYR A 70 -2.57 20.96 -25.89
C TYR A 70 -3.39 21.94 -25.03
N ASP A 71 -3.07 22.00 -23.75
CA ASP A 71 -3.80 22.78 -22.75
C ASP A 71 -3.61 24.31 -22.88
N GLY A 72 -2.48 24.73 -23.46
CA GLY A 72 -2.19 26.13 -23.75
C GLY A 72 -2.96 26.67 -24.96
N VAL A 73 -3.10 25.84 -26.01
CA VAL A 73 -3.80 26.22 -27.26
C VAL A 73 -5.32 26.33 -27.02
N VAL A 74 -5.90 25.42 -26.24
CA VAL A 74 -7.32 25.48 -25.86
C VAL A 74 -7.62 26.72 -25.01
N ARG A 75 -6.72 27.10 -24.08
CA ARG A 75 -6.86 28.33 -23.28
C ARG A 75 -6.71 29.61 -24.09
N ALA A 76 -5.84 29.63 -25.11
CA ALA A 76 -5.69 30.80 -25.99
C ALA A 76 -6.92 31.01 -26.89
N LEU A 77 -7.50 29.93 -27.43
CA LEU A 77 -8.74 29.97 -28.22
C LEU A 77 -9.96 30.42 -27.41
N ALA A 78 -10.02 30.08 -26.12
CA ALA A 78 -11.07 30.54 -25.22
C ALA A 78 -11.01 32.06 -24.93
N ARG A 79 -9.81 32.67 -24.96
CA ARG A 79 -9.62 34.11 -24.70
C ARG A 79 -9.89 35.00 -25.93
N SER A 80 -9.71 34.47 -27.13
CA SER A 80 -9.89 35.24 -28.38
C SER A 80 -11.36 35.55 -28.73
N LYS A 81 -12.35 34.96 -28.05
CA LYS A 81 -13.78 35.18 -28.33
C LYS A 81 -14.44 36.31 -27.52
N MET A 82 -13.70 37.08 -26.71
CA MET A 82 -14.27 38.08 -25.79
C MET A 82 -13.89 39.53 -26.10
N THR A 83 -13.93 39.95 -27.37
CA THR A 83 -13.91 41.38 -27.70
C THR A 83 -15.01 41.68 -28.71
N SER A 84 -16.15 42.16 -28.22
CA SER A 84 -17.17 42.82 -29.04
C SER A 84 -17.64 44.10 -28.34
N PRO A 85 -17.95 45.17 -29.10
CA PRO A 85 -18.00 46.52 -28.57
C PRO A 85 -19.36 46.84 -27.95
N SER A 86 -19.28 47.59 -26.85
CA SER A 86 -20.39 48.16 -26.10
C SER A 86 -21.21 49.13 -26.95
N LYS A 87 -22.53 48.93 -27.03
CA LYS A 87 -23.50 49.98 -27.36
C LYS A 87 -24.72 49.89 -26.45
N ASN A 88 -24.94 51.01 -25.77
CA ASN A 88 -26.09 51.34 -24.93
C ASN A 88 -27.42 51.06 -25.64
N ARG A 89 -28.22 50.14 -25.10
CA ARG A 89 -29.66 50.07 -25.37
C ARG A 89 -30.40 49.64 -24.10
N ARG A 90 -30.86 50.63 -23.33
CA ARG A 90 -31.85 50.44 -22.25
C ARG A 90 -33.22 50.44 -22.88
N THR A 91 -33.86 49.27 -22.92
CA THR A 91 -35.30 48.99 -22.76
C THR A 91 -35.58 47.55 -23.23
N THR A 92 -36.40 46.81 -22.47
CA THR A 92 -36.75 45.36 -22.55
C THR A 92 -35.86 44.37 -21.78
N THR A 93 -35.77 44.51 -20.45
CA THR A 93 -35.08 43.55 -19.56
C THR A 93 -35.94 42.41 -19.03
N GLU A 94 -37.27 42.50 -19.09
CA GLU A 94 -38.16 41.48 -18.49
C GLU A 94 -38.30 40.24 -19.38
N THR A 95 -38.60 40.40 -20.68
CA THR A 95 -38.78 39.25 -21.60
C THR A 95 -37.51 38.45 -21.90
N ARG A 96 -36.33 39.02 -21.63
CA ARG A 96 -35.04 38.36 -21.90
C ARG A 96 -34.63 37.38 -20.79
N ASN A 97 -35.15 37.56 -19.58
CA ASN A 97 -34.91 36.65 -18.46
C ASN A 97 -35.71 35.35 -18.62
N ASP A 98 -36.95 35.44 -19.11
CA ASP A 98 -37.84 34.30 -19.30
C ASP A 98 -37.27 33.27 -20.29
N ALA A 99 -36.69 33.74 -21.41
CA ALA A 99 -36.07 32.87 -22.40
C ALA A 99 -34.82 32.15 -21.86
N GLY A 100 -34.03 32.83 -21.02
CA GLY A 100 -32.87 32.25 -20.35
C GLY A 100 -33.26 31.17 -19.34
N GLU A 101 -34.32 31.42 -18.58
CA GLU A 101 -34.86 30.48 -17.59
C GLU A 101 -35.50 29.25 -18.26
N ALA A 102 -36.22 29.45 -19.37
CA ALA A 102 -36.76 28.36 -20.18
C ALA A 102 -35.64 27.45 -20.73
N LEU A 103 -34.55 28.03 -21.27
CA LEU A 103 -33.40 27.26 -21.75
C LEU A 103 -32.67 26.54 -20.61
N ALA A 104 -32.56 27.13 -19.43
CA ALA A 104 -31.96 26.50 -18.27
C ALA A 104 -32.80 25.30 -17.79
N SER A 105 -34.13 25.47 -17.76
CA SER A 105 -35.08 24.40 -17.42
C SER A 105 -35.00 23.23 -18.41
N LEU A 106 -34.96 23.51 -19.72
CA LEU A 106 -34.78 22.47 -20.74
C LEU A 106 -33.46 21.70 -20.56
N ARG A 107 -32.36 22.40 -20.28
CA ARG A 107 -31.06 21.75 -20.02
C ARG A 107 -31.09 20.85 -18.78
N VAL A 108 -31.79 21.25 -17.73
CA VAL A 108 -31.92 20.41 -16.51
C VAL A 108 -32.80 19.19 -16.77
N ALA A 109 -33.88 19.33 -17.54
CA ALA A 109 -34.73 18.20 -17.95
C ALA A 109 -33.97 17.18 -18.82
N GLU A 110 -33.10 17.64 -19.71
CA GLU A 110 -32.20 16.74 -20.47
C GLU A 110 -31.22 15.99 -19.56
N LEU A 111 -30.63 16.69 -18.59
CA LEU A 111 -29.71 16.09 -17.62
C LEU A 111 -30.41 15.09 -16.71
N GLU A 112 -31.67 15.34 -16.32
CA GLU A 112 -32.50 14.43 -15.55
C GLU A 112 -32.64 13.08 -16.27
N LYS A 113 -33.06 13.12 -17.54
CA LYS A 113 -33.21 11.91 -18.35
C LYS A 113 -31.93 11.09 -18.44
N ILE A 114 -30.78 11.74 -18.56
CA ILE A 114 -29.48 11.06 -18.59
C ILE A 114 -29.15 10.49 -17.20
N ALA A 115 -29.35 11.28 -16.14
CA ALA A 115 -29.07 10.86 -14.77
C ALA A 115 -29.92 9.66 -14.34
N ASP A 116 -31.21 9.64 -14.69
CA ASP A 116 -32.11 8.51 -14.44
C ASP A 116 -31.71 7.27 -15.22
N GLY A 117 -31.36 7.44 -16.50
CA GLY A 117 -30.81 6.37 -17.32
C GLY A 117 -29.47 5.82 -16.81
N CYS A 118 -28.69 6.63 -16.09
CA CYS A 118 -27.47 6.20 -15.41
C CYS A 118 -27.75 5.56 -14.03
N ALA A 119 -28.85 5.92 -13.38
CA ALA A 119 -29.24 5.34 -12.09
C ALA A 119 -29.75 3.90 -12.24
N THR A 120 -30.32 3.56 -13.40
CA THR A 120 -30.69 2.18 -13.77
C THR A 120 -29.52 1.34 -14.28
N ALA A 121 -28.31 1.93 -14.35
CA ALA A 121 -27.13 1.22 -14.82
C ALA A 121 -26.77 0.09 -13.86
N THR A 122 -26.57 -1.11 -14.42
CA THR A 122 -26.25 -2.30 -13.63
C THR A 122 -24.75 -2.55 -13.61
N GLU A 123 -24.27 -3.14 -12.51
CA GLU A 123 -22.95 -3.76 -12.51
C GLU A 123 -23.04 -5.08 -13.30
N PRO A 124 -22.02 -5.41 -14.11
CA PRO A 124 -22.10 -6.59 -14.97
C PRO A 124 -21.98 -7.83 -14.14
N ARG A 125 -22.93 -8.75 -14.29
CA ARG A 125 -22.80 -10.12 -13.83
C ARG A 125 -22.11 -10.97 -14.89
N ASP A 126 -21.41 -12.00 -14.47
CA ASP A 126 -20.61 -12.84 -15.36
C ASP A 126 -21.47 -13.61 -16.38
N ASP A 127 -22.76 -13.80 -16.10
CA ASP A 127 -23.70 -14.58 -16.93
C ASP A 127 -24.65 -13.74 -17.81
N ASP A 128 -24.65 -12.42 -17.69
CA ASP A 128 -25.60 -11.59 -18.44
C ASP A 128 -25.19 -11.48 -19.91
N VAL A 129 -26.12 -11.74 -20.84
CA VAL A 129 -25.94 -11.39 -22.25
C VAL A 129 -25.82 -9.87 -22.35
N VAL A 130 -24.58 -9.38 -22.40
CA VAL A 130 -24.27 -7.97 -22.19
C VAL A 130 -24.72 -7.12 -23.38
N ARG A 131 -25.98 -6.69 -23.38
CA ARG A 131 -26.54 -5.72 -24.32
C ARG A 131 -26.45 -4.32 -23.73
N GLY A 132 -25.60 -3.47 -24.29
CA GLY A 132 -25.49 -2.08 -23.83
C GLY A 132 -24.15 -1.43 -24.16
N TYR A 133 -23.84 -0.38 -23.41
CA TYR A 133 -22.59 0.36 -23.49
C TYR A 133 -21.93 0.45 -22.13
N TRP A 134 -20.60 0.37 -22.12
CA TRP A 134 -19.80 0.64 -20.93
C TRP A 134 -19.77 2.14 -20.64
N LEU A 135 -19.98 2.48 -19.38
CA LEU A 135 -19.92 3.83 -18.85
C LEU A 135 -19.06 3.89 -17.58
N SER A 136 -18.29 4.96 -17.37
CA SER A 136 -17.63 5.19 -16.07
C SER A 136 -18.68 5.38 -14.96
N LYS A 137 -18.59 4.54 -13.91
CA LYS A 137 -19.44 4.65 -12.72
C LYS A 137 -19.27 5.99 -12.00
N ASN A 138 -18.03 6.45 -11.93
CA ASN A 138 -17.67 7.71 -11.29
C ASN A 138 -18.23 8.90 -12.07
N TRP A 139 -18.13 8.89 -13.41
CA TRP A 139 -18.77 9.92 -14.24
C TRP A 139 -20.27 9.96 -14.03
N ALA A 140 -20.93 8.79 -14.05
CA ALA A 140 -22.38 8.68 -13.81
C ALA A 140 -22.79 9.26 -12.44
N GLN A 141 -22.02 8.95 -11.38
CA GLN A 141 -22.25 9.51 -10.05
C GLN A 141 -22.03 11.03 -10.01
N HIS A 142 -21.00 11.53 -10.70
CA HIS A 142 -20.71 12.95 -10.75
C HIS A 142 -21.78 13.73 -11.52
N LEU A 143 -22.23 13.20 -12.67
CA LEU A 143 -23.36 13.74 -13.44
C LEU A 143 -24.61 13.86 -12.55
N ARG A 144 -24.93 12.81 -11.79
CA ARG A 144 -26.10 12.82 -10.90
C ARG A 144 -26.01 13.94 -9.85
N ARG A 145 -24.86 14.08 -9.18
CA ARG A 145 -24.64 15.16 -8.21
C ARG A 145 -24.75 16.54 -8.86
N TYR A 146 -24.18 16.71 -10.06
CA TYR A 146 -24.25 17.96 -10.81
C TYR A 146 -25.70 18.30 -11.21
N TYR A 147 -26.47 17.30 -11.65
CA TYR A 147 -27.90 17.45 -11.95
C TYR A 147 -28.69 17.85 -10.71
N GLU A 148 -28.53 17.15 -9.58
CA GLU A 148 -29.24 17.44 -8.33
C GLU A 148 -28.98 18.88 -7.85
N GLN A 149 -27.73 19.35 -7.96
CA GLN A 149 -27.38 20.73 -7.63
C GLN A 149 -27.94 21.74 -8.63
N SER A 150 -27.92 21.44 -9.93
CA SER A 150 -28.49 22.31 -10.96
C SER A 150 -30.00 22.47 -10.80
N ARG A 151 -30.69 21.37 -10.47
CA ARG A 151 -32.12 21.35 -10.16
C ARG A 151 -32.42 22.15 -8.89
N ALA A 152 -31.64 21.97 -7.82
CA ALA A 152 -31.82 22.74 -6.58
C ALA A 152 -31.68 24.26 -6.80
N LYS A 153 -30.74 24.69 -7.64
CA LYS A 153 -30.54 26.09 -8.01
C LYS A 153 -31.74 26.69 -8.76
N LEU A 154 -32.42 25.90 -9.61
CA LEU A 154 -33.65 26.35 -10.30
C LEU A 154 -34.85 26.41 -9.37
N LEU A 155 -35.01 25.43 -8.46
CA LEU A 155 -36.14 25.36 -7.54
C LEU A 155 -36.03 26.33 -6.35
N SER A 156 -34.84 26.85 -6.06
CA SER A 156 -34.59 27.86 -5.04
C SER A 156 -34.23 29.20 -5.68
N PRO A 157 -35.17 29.89 -6.35
CA PRO A 157 -34.92 31.20 -6.92
C PRO A 157 -34.65 32.21 -5.80
N SER A 158 -33.36 32.38 -5.46
CA SER A 158 -32.77 33.56 -4.86
C SER A 158 -33.64 34.23 -3.77
N GLN A 159 -33.80 33.59 -2.61
CA GLN A 159 -33.93 34.42 -1.40
C GLN A 159 -32.60 35.14 -1.23
N LYS A 160 -32.57 36.45 -1.53
CA LYS A 160 -31.50 37.39 -1.15
C LYS A 160 -31.50 37.55 0.38
N GLY A 161 -31.29 36.46 1.10
CA GLY A 161 -31.17 36.40 2.54
C GLY A 161 -29.71 36.52 2.93
N THR A 162 -29.44 37.41 3.86
CA THR A 162 -28.17 37.71 4.53
C THR A 162 -27.25 36.51 4.74
N PRO A 163 -25.92 36.69 4.67
CA PRO A 163 -24.93 35.61 4.76
C PRO A 163 -24.87 35.04 6.19
N GLN A 164 -25.82 34.17 6.52
CA GLN A 164 -25.84 33.52 7.82
C GLN A 164 -24.84 32.36 7.81
N ARG A 165 -23.74 32.60 8.55
CA ARG A 165 -22.55 31.80 8.77
C ARG A 165 -22.86 30.44 9.42
N ARG A 166 -23.65 29.58 8.78
CA ARG A 166 -23.80 28.18 9.19
C ARG A 166 -22.62 27.38 8.66
N ARG A 167 -21.69 27.06 9.56
CA ARG A 167 -20.67 26.01 9.42
C ARG A 167 -21.36 24.64 9.37
N SER A 168 -22.07 24.36 8.29
CA SER A 168 -22.39 22.98 7.93
C SER A 168 -21.16 22.43 7.25
N ARG A 169 -20.48 21.44 7.86
CA ARG A 169 -19.47 20.58 7.21
C ARG A 169 -20.13 19.66 6.17
N SER A 170 -21.09 20.17 5.39
CA SER A 170 -21.52 19.51 4.18
C SER A 170 -20.37 19.62 3.20
N ASN A 171 -19.95 18.49 2.65
CA ASN A 171 -19.00 18.37 1.55
C ASN A 171 -19.64 18.94 0.24
N SER A 172 -20.37 20.04 0.34
CA SER A 172 -21.10 20.75 -0.69
C SER A 172 -20.16 21.70 -1.43
N GLY A 173 -19.00 21.17 -1.82
CA GLY A 173 -18.28 21.77 -2.93
C GLY A 173 -19.27 21.86 -4.09
N GLU A 174 -19.36 23.04 -4.69
CA GLU A 174 -20.12 23.23 -5.91
C GLU A 174 -19.68 22.14 -6.89
N ALA A 175 -20.60 21.23 -7.23
CA ALA A 175 -20.31 20.13 -8.12
C ALA A 175 -19.96 20.75 -9.45
N LEU A 176 -18.72 20.49 -9.87
CA LEU A 176 -18.27 20.90 -11.19
C LEU A 176 -19.12 20.17 -12.24
N PRO A 177 -19.27 20.73 -13.44
CA PRO A 177 -19.86 19.99 -14.53
C PRO A 177 -19.08 18.68 -14.75
N PRO A 178 -19.77 17.59 -15.13
CA PRO A 178 -19.09 16.35 -15.50
C PRO A 178 -18.14 16.62 -16.67
N TRP A 179 -17.03 15.89 -16.70
CA TRP A 179 -16.02 16.06 -17.74
C TRP A 179 -16.58 15.65 -19.12
N PRO A 180 -16.01 16.19 -20.22
CA PRO A 180 -16.63 16.07 -21.56
C PRO A 180 -16.70 14.66 -22.15
N ASP A 181 -15.77 13.77 -21.80
CA ASP A 181 -15.79 12.37 -22.23
C ASP A 181 -16.24 11.46 -21.07
N ALA A 182 -17.46 10.95 -21.15
CA ALA A 182 -18.05 10.11 -20.12
C ALA A 182 -17.23 8.86 -19.74
N ASN A 183 -16.30 8.44 -20.61
CA ASN A 183 -15.48 7.26 -20.44
C ASN A 183 -13.99 7.54 -20.21
N ALA A 184 -13.57 8.80 -20.06
CA ALA A 184 -12.17 9.17 -19.86
C ALA A 184 -11.44 8.37 -18.77
N GLU A 185 -12.12 8.06 -17.65
CA GLU A 185 -11.52 7.32 -16.53
C GLU A 185 -11.42 5.82 -16.74
N ILE A 186 -12.17 5.26 -17.70
CA ILE A 186 -12.13 3.82 -18.01
C ILE A 186 -11.28 3.54 -19.25
N LEU A 187 -10.68 4.57 -19.84
CA LEU A 187 -9.65 4.48 -20.86
C LEU A 187 -8.29 4.16 -20.23
N CYS A 188 -7.51 3.32 -20.90
CA CYS A 188 -6.08 3.26 -20.64
C CYS A 188 -5.36 4.34 -21.44
N GLU A 189 -4.06 4.47 -21.21
CA GLU A 189 -3.20 5.44 -21.91
C GLU A 189 -3.08 5.12 -23.42
N HIS A 190 -3.42 3.90 -23.84
CA HIS A 190 -3.47 3.48 -25.24
C HIS A 190 -4.81 3.83 -25.93
N GLY A 191 -5.75 4.46 -25.22
CA GLY A 191 -7.05 4.86 -25.77
C GLY A 191 -8.08 3.72 -25.89
N PHE A 192 -7.77 2.54 -25.37
CA PHE A 192 -8.68 1.40 -25.31
C PHE A 192 -9.33 1.26 -23.93
N LEU A 193 -10.29 0.35 -23.82
CA LEU A 193 -10.91 0.03 -22.54
C LEU A 193 -9.87 -0.59 -21.59
N CYS A 194 -9.58 0.09 -20.48
CA CYS A 194 -8.55 -0.32 -19.52
C CYS A 194 -8.99 -1.59 -18.78
N PRO A 195 -8.27 -2.73 -18.86
CA PRO A 195 -8.67 -4.00 -18.26
C PRO A 195 -9.05 -3.89 -16.78
N ARG A 196 -10.01 -4.70 -16.31
CA ARG A 196 -10.46 -4.65 -14.90
C ARG A 196 -9.31 -4.86 -13.90
N ALA A 197 -8.33 -5.69 -14.24
CA ALA A 197 -7.16 -5.93 -13.40
C ALA A 197 -6.15 -4.76 -13.39
N CYS A 198 -6.20 -3.87 -14.39
CA CYS A 198 -5.41 -2.63 -14.48
C CYS A 198 -6.17 -1.39 -13.99
N ALA A 199 -7.45 -1.54 -13.64
CA ALA A 199 -8.33 -0.46 -13.26
C ALA A 199 -7.77 0.33 -12.06
N ARG A 200 -7.60 1.65 -12.24
CA ARG A 200 -7.26 2.55 -11.13
C ARG A 200 -8.41 2.53 -10.10
N PRO A 201 -8.13 2.80 -8.81
CA PRO A 201 -9.21 2.99 -7.82
C PRO A 201 -10.14 4.13 -8.28
N GLY A 202 -11.28 3.78 -8.89
CA GLY A 202 -12.22 4.72 -9.50
C GLY A 202 -12.68 4.37 -10.93
N SER A 203 -11.93 3.57 -11.69
CA SER A 203 -12.31 3.19 -13.06
C SER A 203 -13.32 2.03 -13.11
N LYS A 204 -14.28 2.03 -12.17
CA LYS A 204 -15.40 1.08 -12.15
C LYS A 204 -16.30 1.38 -13.35
N ARG A 205 -16.78 0.32 -13.99
CA ARG A 205 -17.64 0.41 -15.17
C ARG A 205 -19.05 -0.04 -14.81
N VAL A 206 -20.05 0.61 -15.40
CA VAL A 206 -21.46 0.18 -15.35
C VAL A 206 -21.97 -0.01 -16.76
N LEU A 207 -23.00 -0.84 -16.91
CA LEU A 207 -23.67 -1.05 -18.19
C LEU A 207 -24.88 -0.11 -18.30
N VAL A 208 -24.97 0.64 -19.39
CA VAL A 208 -26.13 1.46 -19.71
C VAL A 208 -26.82 0.98 -20.98
N SER A 209 -28.13 1.24 -21.06
CA SER A 209 -28.93 0.92 -22.25
C SER A 209 -28.47 1.71 -23.47
N ARG A 210 -28.83 1.24 -24.67
CA ARG A 210 -28.55 1.95 -25.93
C ARG A 210 -29.20 3.33 -25.97
N GLU A 211 -30.37 3.48 -25.38
CA GLU A 211 -31.12 4.74 -25.35
C GLU A 211 -30.44 5.76 -24.44
N THR A 212 -30.04 5.34 -23.22
CA THR A 212 -29.25 6.17 -22.31
C THR A 212 -27.95 6.61 -22.98
N TRP A 213 -27.23 5.70 -23.63
CA TRP A 213 -25.99 6.04 -24.32
C TRP A 213 -26.19 7.06 -25.45
N ARG A 214 -27.26 6.94 -26.25
CA ARG A 214 -27.58 7.94 -27.28
C ARG A 214 -27.85 9.31 -26.67
N ALA A 215 -28.56 9.37 -25.54
CA ALA A 215 -28.80 10.62 -24.83
C ALA A 215 -27.49 11.25 -24.30
N ILE A 216 -26.59 10.42 -23.75
CA ILE A 216 -25.23 10.85 -23.37
C ILE A 216 -24.50 11.43 -24.58
N GLN A 217 -24.43 10.71 -25.71
CA GLN A 217 -23.72 11.18 -26.90
C GLN A 217 -24.29 12.49 -27.48
N GLY A 218 -25.61 12.71 -27.38
CA GLY A 218 -26.23 13.96 -27.82
C GLY A 218 -25.72 15.17 -27.03
N ARG A 219 -25.45 15.00 -25.73
CA ARG A 219 -25.01 16.08 -24.83
C ARG A 219 -23.50 16.17 -24.65
N PHE A 220 -22.82 15.03 -24.71
CA PHE A 220 -21.39 14.81 -24.50
C PHE A 220 -20.78 14.10 -25.71
N PRO A 221 -20.67 14.78 -26.86
CA PRO A 221 -20.29 14.16 -28.13
C PRO A 221 -18.84 13.65 -28.16
N LEU A 222 -17.99 14.13 -27.24
CA LEU A 222 -16.62 13.67 -27.07
C LEU A 222 -16.52 12.33 -26.33
N SER A 223 -17.65 11.74 -25.91
CA SER A 223 -17.65 10.50 -25.13
C SER A 223 -17.26 9.29 -25.97
N THR A 224 -16.18 8.62 -25.59
CA THR A 224 -15.68 7.43 -26.29
C THR A 224 -16.65 6.26 -26.14
N LYS A 225 -17.04 5.63 -27.26
CA LYS A 225 -18.09 4.60 -27.31
C LYS A 225 -17.52 3.18 -27.13
N PHE A 226 -17.95 2.51 -26.05
CA PHE A 226 -17.61 1.12 -25.78
C PHE A 226 -18.86 0.24 -25.76
N LYS A 227 -19.17 -0.39 -26.89
CA LYS A 227 -20.28 -1.35 -26.97
C LYS A 227 -19.92 -2.61 -26.21
N ALA A 228 -20.74 -3.01 -25.25
CA ALA A 228 -20.36 -4.05 -24.31
C ALA A 228 -20.12 -5.43 -24.96
N SER A 229 -20.79 -5.70 -26.07
CA SER A 229 -20.64 -6.96 -26.83
C SER A 229 -19.39 -7.02 -27.71
N THR A 230 -18.71 -5.90 -28.00
CA THR A 230 -17.58 -5.86 -28.94
C THR A 230 -16.37 -5.08 -28.44
N ALA A 231 -16.49 -4.37 -27.32
CA ALA A 231 -15.38 -3.62 -26.75
C ALA A 231 -14.33 -4.59 -26.23
N ALA A 232 -13.21 -4.70 -26.96
CA ALA A 232 -12.04 -5.41 -26.50
C ALA A 232 -11.35 -4.60 -25.39
N GLU A 233 -10.85 -5.31 -24.38
CA GLU A 233 -9.92 -4.70 -23.42
C GLU A 233 -8.55 -4.52 -24.08
N CYS A 234 -7.78 -3.55 -23.59
CA CYS A 234 -6.45 -3.27 -24.13
C CYS A 234 -5.49 -4.46 -23.93
N LEU A 235 -5.03 -5.07 -25.03
CA LEU A 235 -4.09 -6.20 -25.00
C LEU A 235 -2.75 -5.85 -24.33
N GLU A 236 -2.21 -4.66 -24.58
CA GLU A 236 -0.97 -4.19 -23.95
C GLU A 236 -1.13 -4.07 -22.43
N CYS A 237 -2.26 -3.55 -21.96
CA CYS A 237 -2.52 -3.49 -20.53
C CYS A 237 -2.77 -4.86 -19.91
N LEU A 238 -3.36 -5.82 -20.64
CA LEU A 238 -3.50 -7.20 -20.19
C LEU A 238 -2.14 -7.86 -20.01
N GLN A 239 -1.22 -7.65 -20.96
CA GLN A 239 0.15 -8.13 -20.84
C GLN A 239 0.84 -7.53 -19.61
N CYS A 240 0.73 -6.22 -19.38
CA CYS A 240 1.28 -5.58 -18.18
C CYS A 240 0.72 -6.16 -16.86
N VAL A 241 -0.55 -6.58 -16.82
CA VAL A 241 -1.11 -7.27 -15.64
C VAL A 241 -0.44 -8.61 -15.44
N GLN A 242 -0.29 -9.37 -16.52
CA GLN A 242 0.29 -10.70 -16.49
C GLN A 242 1.76 -10.62 -16.07
N ASP A 243 2.54 -9.72 -16.65
CA ASP A 243 3.94 -9.49 -16.28
C ASP A 243 4.07 -9.10 -14.80
N ARG A 244 3.19 -8.22 -14.29
CA ARG A 244 3.17 -7.86 -12.87
C ARG A 244 2.80 -9.04 -11.97
N LYS A 245 1.90 -9.91 -12.42
CA LYS A 245 1.50 -11.11 -11.68
C LYS A 245 2.66 -12.12 -11.62
N GLU A 246 3.34 -12.34 -12.73
CA GLU A 246 4.52 -13.19 -12.84
C GLU A 246 5.70 -12.63 -12.02
N ALA A 247 5.97 -11.33 -12.12
CA ALA A 247 6.99 -10.67 -11.30
C ALA A 247 6.70 -10.80 -9.79
N ARG A 248 5.44 -10.65 -9.36
CA ARG A 248 5.04 -10.88 -7.96
C ARG A 248 5.19 -12.33 -7.55
N ALA A 249 4.88 -13.28 -8.44
CA ALA A 249 5.06 -14.70 -8.17
C ALA A 249 6.54 -15.06 -8.03
N LEU A 250 7.40 -14.50 -8.89
CA LEU A 250 8.85 -14.69 -8.83
C LEU A 250 9.45 -14.12 -7.53
N VAL A 251 9.06 -12.89 -7.15
CA VAL A 251 9.50 -12.30 -5.86
C VAL A 251 9.05 -13.17 -4.68
N LYS A 252 7.80 -13.67 -4.71
CA LYS A 252 7.31 -14.56 -3.66
C LYS A 252 8.09 -15.88 -3.61
N GLN A 253 8.39 -16.46 -4.76
CA GLN A 253 9.20 -17.67 -4.86
C GLN A 253 10.61 -17.44 -4.29
N GLN A 254 11.27 -16.34 -4.66
CA GLN A 254 12.58 -15.96 -4.12
C GLN A 254 12.54 -15.81 -2.58
N GLN A 255 11.48 -15.20 -2.04
CA GLN A 255 11.30 -15.08 -0.59
C GLN A 255 11.08 -16.43 0.11
N ASP A 256 10.34 -17.34 -0.53
CA ASP A 256 10.11 -18.69 -0.01
C ASP A 256 11.38 -19.54 -0.08
N ASP A 257 12.19 -19.40 -1.14
CA ASP A 257 13.48 -20.06 -1.31
C ASP A 257 14.52 -19.54 -0.29
N GLU A 258 14.64 -18.22 -0.12
CA GLU A 258 15.49 -17.60 0.90
C GLU A 258 15.08 -18.03 2.32
N ARG A 259 13.77 -18.13 2.57
CA ARG A 259 13.25 -18.65 3.83
C ARG A 259 13.64 -20.11 4.03
N LEU A 260 13.57 -20.94 2.99
CA LEU A 260 13.96 -22.34 3.06
C LEU A 260 15.46 -22.49 3.31
N GLU A 261 16.30 -21.67 2.67
CA GLU A 261 17.75 -21.65 2.88
C GLU A 261 18.12 -21.26 4.31
N ARG A 262 17.49 -20.20 4.85
CA ARG A 262 17.64 -19.83 6.28
C ARG A 262 17.22 -20.94 7.23
N LEU A 263 16.21 -21.73 6.87
CA LEU A 263 15.80 -22.90 7.65
C LEU A 263 16.80 -24.06 7.54
N ARG A 264 17.55 -24.18 6.43
CA ARG A 264 18.61 -25.18 6.26
C ARG A 264 19.87 -24.85 7.06
N GLU A 265 20.24 -23.57 7.19
CA GLU A 265 21.36 -23.13 8.05
C GLU A 265 21.14 -23.52 9.52
N VAL A 266 19.87 -23.58 9.92
CA VAL A 266 19.46 -23.92 11.27
C VAL A 266 19.24 -25.44 11.31
N ASP A 267 20.32 -26.16 11.62
CA ASP A 267 20.47 -27.64 11.68
C ASP A 267 19.19 -28.43 12.08
N GLU A 268 19.07 -29.69 11.66
CA GLU A 268 17.88 -30.53 11.83
C GLU A 268 17.36 -30.61 13.28
N CYS A 269 18.25 -30.51 14.28
CA CYS A 269 17.89 -30.44 15.69
C CYS A 269 17.07 -29.19 16.05
N ALA A 270 17.34 -28.07 15.39
CA ALA A 270 16.60 -26.83 15.56
C ALA A 270 15.31 -26.81 14.73
N ALA A 271 15.25 -27.47 13.55
CA ALA A 271 14.01 -27.66 12.77
C ALA A 271 12.85 -28.25 13.59
N HIS A 272 13.12 -29.22 14.47
CA HIS A 272 12.13 -29.76 15.41
C HIS A 272 11.61 -28.71 16.42
N TRP A 273 12.41 -27.70 16.75
CA TRP A 273 12.04 -26.56 17.60
C TRP A 273 11.07 -25.59 16.89
N TRP A 274 11.16 -25.49 15.56
CA TRP A 274 10.48 -24.47 14.75
C TRP A 274 9.08 -24.83 14.25
N ALA A 275 8.74 -26.12 14.18
CA ALA A 275 7.43 -26.56 13.67
C ALA A 275 6.25 -26.33 14.64
N LYS A 276 6.48 -25.82 15.87
CA LYS A 276 5.41 -25.66 16.87
C LYS A 276 4.91 -24.22 17.01
N PRO A 277 3.59 -23.99 16.90
CA PRO A 277 3.01 -22.65 16.91
C PRO A 277 2.94 -22.05 18.33
N LYS A 278 3.30 -20.75 18.42
CA LYS A 278 2.86 -19.68 19.35
C LYS A 278 2.69 -19.93 20.85
N LYS A 279 2.84 -21.14 21.38
CA LYS A 279 2.76 -21.42 22.82
C LYS A 279 4.14 -21.20 23.45
N PRO A 280 4.23 -20.52 24.59
CA PRO A 280 5.49 -20.37 25.31
C PRO A 280 6.09 -21.75 25.56
N LEU A 281 7.42 -21.84 25.45
CA LEU A 281 8.23 -23.05 25.56
C LEU A 281 7.89 -23.96 26.75
N GLN A 282 7.36 -23.37 27.82
CA GLN A 282 6.78 -24.08 28.97
C GLN A 282 5.80 -25.20 28.60
N ALA A 283 4.93 -25.01 27.61
CA ALA A 283 3.95 -26.02 27.23
C ALA A 283 4.59 -27.24 26.54
N ALA A 284 5.82 -27.11 26.02
CA ALA A 284 6.57 -28.18 25.38
C ALA A 284 7.40 -28.98 26.40
N LEU A 285 8.03 -28.31 27.37
CA LEU A 285 8.70 -28.96 28.52
C LEU A 285 7.70 -29.79 29.35
N GLN A 286 6.48 -29.27 29.57
CA GLN A 286 5.38 -30.00 30.23
C GLN A 286 4.89 -31.24 29.46
N ARG A 287 5.13 -31.34 28.14
CA ARG A 287 4.71 -32.49 27.33
C ARG A 287 5.77 -33.57 27.20
N ARG A 288 7.05 -33.25 27.40
CA ARG A 288 8.16 -34.22 27.28
C ARG A 288 8.37 -35.08 28.53
N SER A 289 7.86 -34.66 29.68
CA SER A 289 7.86 -35.46 30.92
C SER A 289 6.72 -36.48 31.01
N SER A 290 5.87 -36.61 29.98
CA SER A 290 4.92 -37.73 29.87
C SER A 290 5.48 -38.76 28.89
N PRO A 291 5.68 -40.03 29.31
CA PRO A 291 6.02 -41.09 28.39
C PRO A 291 4.96 -41.18 27.29
N SER A 292 5.45 -41.34 26.06
CA SER A 292 4.74 -41.48 24.79
C SER A 292 3.26 -41.86 24.88
N SER A 293 2.40 -41.02 24.30
CA SER A 293 0.97 -41.28 24.06
C SER A 293 0.68 -42.47 23.14
N LEU A 294 1.69 -43.25 22.75
CA LEU A 294 1.56 -44.51 22.01
C LEU A 294 1.61 -45.76 22.92
N LEU A 295 1.97 -45.63 24.21
CA LEU A 295 1.98 -46.75 25.18
C LEU A 295 0.87 -46.64 26.23
N ARG A 296 -0.02 -45.65 26.13
CA ARG A 296 -1.09 -45.40 27.12
C ARG A 296 -2.23 -46.43 27.10
N GLY A 297 -2.16 -47.45 26.24
CA GLY A 297 -3.17 -48.49 26.10
C GLY A 297 -2.87 -49.82 26.78
N LEU A 298 -1.66 -50.06 27.31
CA LEU A 298 -1.24 -51.41 27.72
C LEU A 298 -0.75 -51.55 29.17
N LEU A 299 -0.73 -50.49 29.98
CA LEU A 299 -0.41 -50.59 31.40
C LEU A 299 -1.68 -50.50 32.27
N PRO A 300 -1.84 -51.38 33.28
CA PRO A 300 -2.96 -51.32 34.22
C PRO A 300 -3.09 -49.93 34.82
N LYS A 301 -4.33 -49.44 34.90
CA LYS A 301 -4.75 -48.22 35.60
C LYS A 301 -4.37 -48.32 37.09
N GLU A 302 -3.11 -48.09 37.42
CA GLU A 302 -2.74 -47.79 38.80
C GLU A 302 -3.29 -46.41 39.14
N ARG A 303 -4.05 -46.39 40.23
CA ARG A 303 -4.73 -45.23 40.77
C ARG A 303 -3.72 -44.09 40.93
N ALA A 304 -3.86 -43.07 40.09
CA ALA A 304 -3.25 -41.77 40.31
C ALA A 304 -3.57 -41.34 41.74
N ARG A 305 -2.56 -41.38 42.61
CA ARG A 305 -2.65 -40.86 43.97
C ARG A 305 -3.00 -39.38 43.88
N LYS A 306 -4.25 -39.05 44.21
CA LYS A 306 -4.66 -37.71 44.65
C LYS A 306 -3.87 -37.41 45.92
N GLY A 307 -2.80 -36.63 45.81
CA GLY A 307 -2.05 -36.21 46.99
C GLY A 307 -0.65 -35.74 46.66
N PHE A 308 -0.54 -34.58 46.00
CA PHE A 308 0.40 -33.51 46.36
C PHE A 308 0.03 -32.26 45.55
N PRO A 309 -0.61 -31.25 46.18
CA PRO A 309 -0.75 -29.92 45.59
C PRO A 309 0.62 -29.25 45.68
N GLY A 310 1.40 -29.32 44.59
CA GLY A 310 2.77 -28.79 44.58
C GLY A 310 3.65 -29.27 43.43
N ALA A 311 3.19 -30.25 42.64
CA ALA A 311 3.90 -30.70 41.44
C ALA A 311 3.69 -29.76 40.25
N SER A 312 3.98 -28.46 40.44
CA SER A 312 4.22 -27.55 39.32
C SER A 312 5.45 -28.07 38.59
N ALA A 313 5.31 -28.33 37.29
CA ALA A 313 6.27 -28.99 36.42
C ALA A 313 7.73 -28.53 36.64
N ARG A 314 8.47 -29.28 37.47
CA ARG A 314 9.91 -29.09 37.67
C ARG A 314 10.61 -29.47 36.37
N LEU A 315 11.53 -28.61 35.93
CA LEU A 315 12.46 -28.92 34.85
C LEU A 315 13.04 -30.33 35.06
N SER A 316 13.26 -31.08 33.98
CA SER A 316 13.98 -32.36 34.10
C SER A 316 15.39 -32.10 34.64
N PRO A 317 15.97 -33.03 35.40
CA PRO A 317 17.37 -32.90 35.81
C PRO A 317 18.27 -32.66 34.59
N GLY A 318 19.16 -31.69 34.67
CA GLY A 318 20.00 -31.28 33.55
C GLY A 318 20.45 -29.82 33.60
N ALA A 319 21.20 -29.42 32.57
CA ALA A 319 21.78 -28.10 32.44
C ALA A 319 20.92 -27.16 31.58
N TYR A 320 20.78 -25.92 32.04
CA TYR A 320 19.94 -24.89 31.44
C TYR A 320 20.67 -23.56 31.30
N ARG A 321 20.18 -22.70 30.41
CA ARG A 321 20.68 -21.35 30.15
C ARG A 321 19.52 -20.37 30.06
N LEU A 322 19.78 -19.11 30.40
CA LEU A 322 18.83 -18.02 30.20
C LEU A 322 19.15 -17.26 28.92
N VAL A 323 18.11 -16.98 28.13
CA VAL A 323 18.23 -16.19 26.90
C VAL A 323 17.23 -15.04 26.93
N PRO A 324 17.65 -13.79 26.59
CA PRO A 324 16.73 -12.66 26.54
C PRO A 324 15.56 -12.91 25.58
N ARG A 325 14.34 -12.69 26.07
CA ARG A 325 13.11 -12.87 25.31
C ARG A 325 13.03 -11.92 24.13
N ALA A 326 13.51 -10.69 24.29
CA ALA A 326 13.53 -9.69 23.22
C ALA A 326 14.40 -10.18 22.05
N TRP A 327 15.56 -10.76 22.37
CA TRP A 327 16.46 -11.39 21.40
C TRP A 327 15.79 -12.57 20.70
N LEU A 328 15.20 -13.50 21.46
CA LEU A 328 14.48 -14.66 20.90
C LEU A 328 13.33 -14.23 19.98
N LYS A 329 12.60 -13.17 20.31
CA LYS A 329 11.57 -12.59 19.44
C LYS A 329 12.15 -12.05 18.13
N LYS A 330 13.26 -11.28 18.20
CA LYS A 330 13.94 -10.74 17.00
C LYS A 330 14.45 -11.87 16.12
N TRP A 331 15.08 -12.89 16.72
CA TRP A 331 15.56 -14.07 16.02
C TRP A 331 14.42 -14.87 15.36
N ARG A 332 13.36 -15.20 16.09
CA ARG A 332 12.17 -15.88 15.53
C ARG A 332 11.57 -15.08 14.38
N ARG A 333 11.55 -13.75 14.48
CA ARG A 333 11.05 -12.86 13.40
C ARG A 333 11.96 -12.87 12.17
N SER A 334 13.28 -12.87 12.35
CA SER A 334 14.24 -12.93 11.22
C SER A 334 14.13 -14.23 10.42
N LEU A 335 13.69 -15.31 11.07
CA LEU A 335 13.41 -16.58 10.41
C LEU A 335 12.03 -16.63 9.74
N ALA A 336 11.01 -16.01 10.36
CA ALA A 336 9.63 -16.07 9.86
C ALA A 336 9.33 -15.07 8.72
N VAL A 337 10.05 -13.95 8.69
CA VAL A 337 9.81 -12.84 7.74
C VAL A 337 11.05 -12.66 6.88
N SER A 338 10.93 -12.89 5.57
CA SER A 338 12.01 -12.57 4.61
C SER A 338 12.37 -11.08 4.70
N GLY A 339 13.67 -10.79 4.65
CA GLY A 339 14.22 -9.43 4.81
C GLY A 339 14.23 -8.88 6.24
N ALA A 340 13.70 -9.59 7.25
CA ALA A 340 13.84 -9.14 8.63
C ALA A 340 15.30 -9.30 9.13
N GLU A 341 15.79 -8.26 9.79
CA GLU A 341 17.16 -8.17 10.29
C GLU A 341 17.47 -9.30 11.30
N ARG A 342 18.52 -10.08 11.02
CA ARG A 342 19.05 -11.10 11.93
C ARG A 342 19.57 -10.39 13.20
N PRO A 343 19.22 -10.84 14.41
CA PRO A 343 19.81 -10.25 15.60
C PRO A 343 21.31 -10.53 15.66
N GLY A 344 22.06 -9.69 16.37
CA GLY A 344 23.44 -10.01 16.76
C GLY A 344 23.47 -11.13 17.81
N PRO A 345 24.61 -11.41 18.45
CA PRO A 345 24.68 -12.41 19.52
C PRO A 345 23.75 -12.10 20.71
N PRO A 346 23.14 -13.11 21.35
CA PRO A 346 22.32 -12.89 22.54
C PRO A 346 23.20 -12.40 23.69
N THR A 347 22.81 -11.30 24.33
CA THR A 347 23.55 -10.72 25.46
C THR A 347 22.72 -10.78 26.73
N THR A 348 23.18 -11.50 27.74
CA THR A 348 22.61 -11.45 29.11
C THR A 348 23.26 -10.37 29.97
N SER A 349 23.92 -9.38 29.36
CA SER A 349 24.61 -8.30 30.07
C SER A 349 23.67 -7.43 30.88
N ASP A 350 22.41 -7.27 30.45
CA ASP A 350 21.39 -6.58 31.22
C ASP A 350 21.05 -7.32 32.53
N CYS A 351 21.29 -8.63 32.59
CA CYS A 351 21.12 -9.42 33.81
C CYS A 351 22.37 -9.39 34.69
N LEU A 352 23.32 -8.47 34.51
CA LEU A 352 24.47 -8.31 35.40
C LEU A 352 24.27 -7.10 36.32
N CYS A 353 24.57 -7.28 37.60
CA CYS A 353 24.65 -6.18 38.54
C CYS A 353 25.85 -5.28 38.17
N HIS A 354 25.59 -4.01 37.86
CA HIS A 354 26.67 -3.06 37.50
C HIS A 354 27.70 -2.85 38.61
N ALA A 355 27.31 -2.96 39.89
CA ALA A 355 28.22 -2.74 41.01
C ALA A 355 29.13 -3.95 41.28
N HIS A 356 28.60 -5.17 41.13
CA HIS A 356 29.28 -6.39 41.57
C HIS A 356 29.74 -7.29 40.42
N GLY A 357 29.28 -7.05 39.19
CA GLY A 357 29.51 -7.92 38.03
C GLY A 357 28.85 -9.31 38.16
N LEU A 358 28.02 -9.52 39.17
CA LEU A 358 27.33 -10.78 39.43
C LEU A 358 25.95 -10.83 38.75
N PRO A 359 25.46 -12.01 38.35
CA PRO A 359 24.17 -12.13 37.72
C PRO A 359 23.02 -11.75 38.66
N VAL A 360 22.03 -11.06 38.12
CA VAL A 360 20.75 -10.75 38.76
C VAL A 360 19.70 -11.57 38.02
N ILE A 361 19.07 -12.50 38.71
CA ILE A 361 18.09 -13.39 38.09
C ILE A 361 16.76 -12.64 37.96
N PRO A 362 16.13 -12.62 36.76
CA PRO A 362 14.83 -12.00 36.61
C PRO A 362 13.79 -12.62 37.56
N ALA A 363 13.01 -11.78 38.25
CA ALA A 363 12.10 -12.22 39.30
C ALA A 363 11.10 -13.29 38.82
N HIS A 364 10.66 -13.22 37.55
CA HIS A 364 9.75 -14.22 36.98
C HIS A 364 10.40 -15.60 36.83
N VAL A 365 11.70 -15.66 36.55
CA VAL A 365 12.47 -16.92 36.48
C VAL A 365 12.56 -17.52 37.88
N THR A 366 12.92 -16.71 38.88
CA THR A 366 13.04 -17.16 40.28
C THR A 366 11.70 -17.64 40.83
N ALA A 367 10.63 -16.86 40.66
CA ALA A 367 9.28 -17.22 41.09
C ALA A 367 8.80 -18.52 40.42
N TRP A 368 9.10 -18.69 39.13
CA TRP A 368 8.76 -19.92 38.41
C TRP A 368 9.56 -21.13 38.90
N LEU A 369 10.88 -21.00 39.07
CA LEU A 369 11.74 -22.08 39.56
C LEU A 369 11.40 -22.50 41.00
N ARG A 370 10.96 -21.56 41.84
CA ARG A 370 10.47 -21.84 43.21
C ARG A 370 9.05 -22.43 43.25
N GLY A 371 8.36 -22.46 42.11
CA GLY A 371 6.97 -22.91 42.03
C GLY A 371 5.94 -21.90 42.57
N GLU A 372 6.36 -20.66 42.81
CA GLU A 372 5.49 -19.54 43.21
C GLU A 372 4.60 -19.09 42.04
N SER A 373 5.08 -19.23 40.80
CA SER A 373 4.32 -18.96 39.57
C SER A 373 4.16 -20.22 38.71
N ALA A 374 2.96 -20.41 38.15
CA ALA A 374 2.72 -21.47 37.16
C ALA A 374 3.30 -21.12 35.78
N ASP A 375 3.29 -19.84 35.43
CA ASP A 375 3.76 -19.32 34.16
C ASP A 375 5.14 -18.66 34.33
N LEU A 376 6.07 -18.98 33.44
CA LEU A 376 7.42 -18.44 33.40
C LEU A 376 7.35 -16.99 32.93
N LEU A 377 6.44 -16.68 32.01
CA LEU A 377 6.29 -15.34 31.47
C LEU A 377 4.97 -14.75 31.95
N PRO A 378 4.98 -13.62 32.69
CA PRO A 378 3.75 -12.99 33.15
C PRO A 378 2.92 -12.50 31.95
N HIS A 379 1.65 -12.92 31.85
CA HIS A 379 0.73 -12.53 30.78
C HIS A 379 0.46 -11.02 30.69
N HIS A 380 0.74 -10.27 31.76
CA HIS A 380 0.39 -8.85 31.91
C HIS A 380 1.58 -7.94 32.22
N SER A 381 2.81 -8.45 32.22
CA SER A 381 3.97 -7.56 32.33
C SER A 381 4.16 -6.83 31.00
N GLN A 382 4.17 -5.49 31.02
CA GLN A 382 4.78 -4.73 29.93
C GLN A 382 6.18 -5.30 29.79
N ALA A 383 6.46 -5.95 28.65
CA ALA A 383 7.70 -6.69 28.45
C ALA A 383 8.88 -5.82 28.89
N THR A 384 9.46 -6.15 30.03
CA THR A 384 10.66 -5.46 30.46
C THR A 384 11.79 -5.99 29.59
N ASP A 385 12.80 -5.17 29.28
CA ASP A 385 13.98 -5.62 28.55
C ASP A 385 14.75 -6.75 29.29
N PHE A 386 14.35 -7.06 30.53
CA PHE A 386 14.90 -8.07 31.43
C PHE A 386 14.17 -9.42 31.37
N ASP A 387 13.13 -9.57 30.54
CA ASP A 387 12.44 -10.85 30.37
C ASP A 387 13.39 -11.90 29.77
N CYS A 388 13.64 -13.01 30.46
CA CYS A 388 14.39 -14.16 29.94
C CYS A 388 13.52 -15.41 29.77
N GLU A 389 13.82 -16.22 28.77
CA GLU A 389 13.31 -17.59 28.63
C GLU A 389 14.40 -18.59 29.07
N ILE A 390 13.97 -19.74 29.60
CA ILE A 390 14.85 -20.86 29.96
C ILE A 390 14.99 -21.78 28.75
N VAL A 391 16.23 -22.09 28.36
CA VAL A 391 16.55 -23.05 27.31
C VAL A 391 17.42 -24.18 27.87
N THR A 392 17.29 -25.38 27.32
CA THR A 392 18.14 -26.53 27.63
C THR A 392 19.56 -26.32 27.08
N LEU A 393 20.51 -27.12 27.57
CA LEU A 393 21.89 -27.07 27.08
C LEU A 393 22.02 -27.32 25.57
N ASP A 394 21.24 -28.25 25.02
CA ASP A 394 21.30 -28.57 23.59
C ASP A 394 20.75 -27.42 22.73
N GLU A 395 19.67 -26.78 23.18
CA GLU A 395 19.11 -25.60 22.55
C GLU A 395 20.10 -24.43 22.60
N TRP A 396 20.77 -24.24 23.74
CA TRP A 396 21.83 -23.23 23.88
C TRP A 396 23.01 -23.52 22.95
N ARG A 397 23.47 -24.77 22.83
CA ARG A 397 24.55 -25.14 21.91
C ARG A 397 24.21 -24.80 20.47
N ALA A 398 22.97 -25.06 20.04
CA ALA A 398 22.51 -24.69 18.71
C ALA A 398 22.48 -23.17 18.50
N ILE A 399 22.02 -22.40 19.50
CA ILE A 399 22.07 -20.93 19.47
C ILE A 399 23.51 -20.44 19.40
N ASN A 400 24.39 -20.96 20.25
CA ASN A 400 25.78 -20.52 20.37
C ASN A 400 26.63 -20.89 19.14
N ALA A 401 26.29 -21.97 18.43
CA ALA A 401 26.93 -22.33 17.17
C ALA A 401 26.64 -21.28 16.07
N LEU A 402 25.43 -20.71 16.06
CA LEU A 402 25.02 -19.68 15.10
C LEU A 402 25.40 -18.26 15.53
N PHE A 403 25.49 -18.04 16.84
CA PHE A 403 25.76 -16.75 17.45
C PHE A 403 26.72 -16.96 18.62
N PRO A 404 28.03 -17.04 18.37
CA PRO A 404 29.01 -17.25 19.43
C PRO A 404 28.90 -16.19 20.53
N VAL A 405 28.70 -16.64 21.77
CA VAL A 405 28.67 -15.80 22.96
C VAL A 405 29.61 -16.36 24.00
N ASP A 406 30.41 -15.49 24.61
CA ASP A 406 31.38 -15.87 25.64
C ASP A 406 30.74 -16.11 27.01
N TYR A 407 29.53 -15.56 27.23
CA TYR A 407 28.86 -15.60 28.52
C TYR A 407 27.34 -15.76 28.40
N ALA A 408 26.78 -16.66 29.22
CA ALA A 408 25.35 -16.76 29.46
C ALA A 408 25.09 -17.21 30.89
N ILE A 409 24.01 -16.71 31.49
CA ILE A 409 23.59 -17.15 32.82
C ILE A 409 23.15 -18.62 32.73
N ALA A 410 23.76 -19.44 33.58
CA ALA A 410 23.67 -20.89 33.55
C ALA A 410 23.27 -21.44 34.91
N PHE A 411 22.48 -22.51 34.90
CA PHE A 411 22.16 -23.27 36.10
C PHE A 411 21.89 -24.74 35.76
N ASP A 412 22.08 -25.59 36.75
CA ASP A 412 21.77 -27.01 36.70
C ASP A 412 20.60 -27.32 37.64
N VAL A 413 19.77 -28.27 37.23
CA VAL A 413 18.70 -28.84 38.06
C VAL A 413 19.09 -30.27 38.38
N ASP A 414 19.17 -30.62 39.66
CA ASP A 414 19.52 -31.98 40.07
C ASP A 414 18.31 -32.93 40.12
N GLY A 415 18.55 -34.19 40.50
CA GLY A 415 17.50 -35.23 40.59
C GLY A 415 16.37 -34.91 41.57
N ASN A 416 16.61 -34.03 42.55
CA ASN A 416 15.63 -33.60 43.54
C ASN A 416 14.86 -32.35 43.07
N GLY A 417 15.30 -31.74 41.97
CA GLY A 417 14.78 -30.48 41.46
C GLY A 417 15.41 -29.26 42.10
N ASP A 418 16.55 -29.41 42.80
CA ASP A 418 17.28 -28.29 43.36
C ASP A 418 18.07 -27.58 42.26
N VAL A 419 18.02 -26.24 42.28
CA VAL A 419 18.67 -25.37 41.30
C VAL A 419 20.05 -24.97 41.81
N ARG A 420 21.09 -25.22 41.02
CA ARG A 420 22.47 -24.77 41.29
C ARG A 420 22.92 -23.83 40.18
N TRP A 421 23.22 -22.59 40.53
CA TRP A 421 23.70 -21.61 39.56
C TRP A 421 25.18 -21.83 39.27
N ALA A 422 25.58 -21.72 38.00
CA ALA A 422 27.00 -21.81 37.62
C ALA A 422 27.80 -20.60 38.10
N THR A 423 27.14 -19.46 38.27
CA THR A 423 27.66 -18.25 38.90
C THR A 423 26.62 -17.78 39.89
N GLU A 424 27.01 -17.64 41.16
CA GLU A 424 26.09 -17.27 42.22
C GLU A 424 25.40 -15.92 41.92
N PRO A 425 24.06 -15.83 42.06
CA PRO A 425 23.33 -14.59 41.95
C PRO A 425 23.82 -13.53 42.94
N CYS A 426 23.68 -12.27 42.54
CA CYS A 426 24.05 -11.13 43.36
C CYS A 426 23.13 -11.01 44.57
N ALA A 427 23.50 -11.59 45.72
CA ALA A 427 22.68 -11.58 46.94
C ALA A 427 22.18 -10.17 47.34
N GLN A 428 23.02 -9.14 47.19
CA GLN A 428 22.66 -7.75 47.53
C GLN A 428 21.61 -7.12 46.59
N CYS A 429 21.38 -7.71 45.42
CA CYS A 429 20.49 -7.15 44.39
C CYS A 429 19.40 -8.13 43.94
N ASP A 430 19.44 -9.37 44.42
CA ASP A 430 18.52 -10.49 44.14
C ASP A 430 17.37 -10.57 45.17
N ASP A 431 17.48 -9.84 46.29
CA ASP A 431 16.37 -9.67 47.23
C ASP A 431 15.19 -9.04 46.49
N GLY A 432 14.14 -9.83 46.23
CA GLY A 432 12.92 -9.50 45.49
C GLY A 432 12.10 -8.29 45.97
N ARG A 433 12.71 -7.36 46.72
CA ARG A 433 12.21 -6.03 47.10
C ARG A 433 12.31 -5.00 45.96
N ARG A 434 12.45 -5.40 44.69
CA ARG A 434 12.27 -4.49 43.53
C ARG A 434 10.80 -4.12 43.25
N GLY A 435 9.93 -4.23 44.25
CA GLY A 435 8.53 -3.81 44.19
C GLY A 435 8.28 -2.34 44.55
N GLU A 436 9.24 -1.67 45.19
CA GLU A 436 9.13 -0.26 45.56
C GLU A 436 10.25 0.56 44.93
N ALA A 437 9.95 1.10 43.75
CA ALA A 437 10.49 2.37 43.23
C ALA A 437 11.98 2.67 43.47
N PHE A 438 12.89 1.72 43.23
CA PHE A 438 14.21 2.10 42.74
C PHE A 438 14.03 2.50 41.28
N ASP A 439 13.62 3.75 41.11
CA ASP A 439 13.49 4.44 39.84
C ASP A 439 14.78 4.21 39.05
N VAL A 440 14.70 3.41 37.99
CA VAL A 440 15.78 3.14 37.04
C VAL A 440 15.94 4.38 36.14
N THR A 441 15.95 5.57 36.74
CA THR A 441 16.44 6.81 36.15
C THR A 441 17.96 6.89 36.19
N PHE A 442 18.64 5.84 36.68
CA PHE A 442 20.08 5.61 36.48
C PHE A 442 20.44 5.13 35.06
N ARG A 443 19.60 5.38 34.06
CA ARG A 443 19.90 5.12 32.64
C ARG A 443 20.02 6.46 31.88
N ALA A 444 21.18 6.62 31.22
CA ALA A 444 21.60 7.64 30.25
C ALA A 444 22.29 8.94 30.75
N ARG A 445 22.03 9.50 31.94
CA ARG A 445 22.71 10.76 32.35
C ARG A 445 24.17 10.58 32.79
N ASP A 446 24.52 9.46 33.43
CA ASP A 446 25.88 9.28 33.97
C ASP A 446 26.91 8.71 33.00
N TYR A 447 26.48 8.17 31.85
CA TYR A 447 27.40 7.91 30.73
C TYR A 447 28.07 9.21 30.22
N LYS A 448 27.45 10.39 30.41
CA LYS A 448 28.08 11.68 30.11
C LYS A 448 29.03 12.18 31.20
N ARG A 449 28.95 11.64 32.43
CA ARG A 449 29.76 12.10 33.57
C ARG A 449 31.06 11.32 33.72
N MET A 450 31.07 10.05 33.32
CA MET A 450 32.27 9.18 33.36
C MET A 450 33.20 9.34 32.14
N GLY A 451 32.79 10.08 31.10
CA GLY A 451 33.59 10.31 29.87
C GLY A 451 34.51 11.54 29.90
N ARG A 452 34.75 12.18 31.06
CA ARG A 452 35.69 13.30 31.19
C ARG A 452 36.74 13.06 32.27
N CYS A 453 37.50 11.98 32.14
CA CYS A 453 38.86 11.98 32.68
C CYS A 453 39.69 12.92 31.79
N ARG A 454 40.01 14.11 32.30
CA ARG A 454 41.07 14.96 31.73
C ARG A 454 42.36 14.15 31.71
N PRO A 455 43.18 14.22 30.65
CA PRO A 455 44.55 13.76 30.76
C PRO A 455 45.26 14.66 31.77
N ASP A 456 45.89 14.05 32.77
CA ASP A 456 46.78 14.74 33.69
C ASP A 456 47.85 15.49 32.88
N ARG A 457 47.90 16.81 33.09
CA ARG A 457 49.08 17.60 32.79
C ARG A 457 49.87 17.74 34.07
N GLY A 458 50.89 16.89 34.20
CA GLY A 458 52.20 17.19 34.77
C GLY A 458 52.30 17.64 36.23
N ALA A 459 53.04 16.85 37.00
CA ALA A 459 54.23 17.32 37.70
C ALA A 459 55.35 16.29 37.47
#